data_AF-A0A3D5V825-F1
#
_entry.id   AF-A0A3D5V825-F1
#
_cell.length_a   1.000
_cell.length_b   1.000
_cell.length_c   1.000
_cell.angle_alpha   90.00
_cell.angle_beta   90.00
_cell.angle_gamma   90.00
#
_symmetry.space_group_name_H-M   'P 1'
#
loop_
_entity.id
_entity.type
_entity.pdbx_description
1 polymer ?
#
loop_
_entity_poly.entity_id
_entity_poly.type
_entity_poly.pdbx_seq_one_letter_code
_entity_poly.pdbx_strand_id
1 'polypeptide(L)'
;IEIKEIVREPGVRTKVAVHAVSNDVDATASCLGPKGVRIESIRKELNGELIDVVSWDSSPEQLIANAIGMDVVEKVYLAQRGNFARIIVSEENKNLAIGKQGKNVKLAAKLTDYKLDIFTEPEFEEKISEERRITSHVSDLDGVTPKIAQILKEHGYTSVQDIYSSTVEELCNLEGLGKKTAQKLKESAKYF
;
A
#
# COMPACT_ATOMS: atom_id res chain seq x y z
N ILE A 1 22.79 15.73 -15.99
CA ILE A 1 22.09 15.24 -14.78
C ILE A 1 21.23 16.38 -14.30
N GLU A 2 19.96 16.09 -14.05
CA GLU A 2 18.99 17.06 -13.55
C GLU A 2 18.54 16.62 -12.16
N ILE A 3 18.39 17.59 -11.26
CA ILE A 3 17.71 17.37 -9.98
C ILE A 3 16.23 17.66 -10.24
N LYS A 4 15.40 16.64 -10.06
CA LYS A 4 13.95 16.74 -10.31
C LYS A 4 13.20 17.22 -9.08
N GLU A 5 13.58 16.74 -7.89
CA GLU A 5 12.90 17.09 -6.64
C GLU A 5 13.86 16.93 -5.45
N ILE A 6 13.70 17.76 -4.42
CA ILE A 6 14.43 17.66 -3.16
C ILE A 6 13.43 17.82 -2.01
N VAL A 7 13.37 16.82 -1.14
CA VAL A 7 12.62 16.89 0.11
C VAL A 7 13.56 16.68 1.28
N ARG A 8 13.46 17.57 2.26
CA ARG A 8 14.43 17.67 3.35
C ARG A 8 13.76 17.81 4.70
N GLU A 9 14.26 17.04 5.65
CA GLU A 9 14.10 17.28 7.07
C GLU A 9 15.47 17.61 7.67
N PRO A 10 15.76 18.91 7.94
CA PRO A 10 17.10 19.37 8.30
C PRO A 10 17.68 18.64 9.52
N GLY A 11 18.94 18.22 9.43
CA GLY A 11 19.66 17.50 10.48
C GLY A 11 19.22 16.05 10.66
N VAL A 12 18.25 15.56 9.88
CA VAL A 12 17.73 14.20 9.96
C VAL A 12 17.97 13.46 8.66
N ARG A 13 17.25 13.82 7.59
CA ARG A 13 17.29 13.10 6.32
C ARG A 13 16.86 13.98 5.16
N THR A 14 17.51 13.82 4.01
CA THR A 14 17.15 14.43 2.73
C THR A 14 17.02 13.34 1.67
N LYS A 15 16.00 13.45 0.80
CA LYS A 15 15.90 12.67 -0.44
C LYS A 15 16.05 13.60 -1.63
N VAL A 16 16.89 13.21 -2.58
CA VAL A 16 17.16 13.95 -3.82
C VAL A 16 16.84 13.03 -4.98
N ALA A 17 15.82 13.36 -5.78
CA ALA A 17 15.49 12.63 -6.99
C ALA A 17 16.27 13.21 -8.18
N VAL A 18 17.08 12.37 -8.83
CA VAL A 18 17.95 12.78 -9.94
C VAL A 18 17.63 12.00 -11.21
N HIS A 19 17.76 12.67 -12.36
CA HIS A 19 17.54 12.08 -13.67
C HIS A 19 18.74 12.32 -14.59
N ALA A 20 19.07 11.34 -15.43
CA ALA A 20 20.07 11.48 -16.46
C ALA A 20 19.40 11.83 -17.79
N VAL A 21 19.87 12.89 -18.45
CA VAL A 21 19.38 13.30 -19.78
C VAL A 21 19.85 12.32 -20.87
N SER A 22 20.99 11.66 -20.65
CA SER A 22 21.52 10.62 -21.52
C SER A 22 21.41 9.27 -20.84
N ASN A 23 20.98 8.25 -21.58
CA ASN A 23 20.83 6.87 -21.09
C ASN A 23 22.17 6.22 -20.71
N ASP A 24 23.29 6.73 -21.21
CA ASP A 24 24.63 6.20 -20.93
C ASP A 24 25.18 6.67 -19.56
N VAL A 25 24.41 7.48 -18.83
CA VAL A 25 24.82 8.08 -17.55
C VAL A 25 23.91 7.59 -16.44
N ASP A 26 24.49 6.95 -15.43
CA ASP A 26 23.80 6.73 -14.16
C ASP A 26 23.84 8.02 -13.33
N ALA A 27 22.68 8.69 -13.19
CA ALA A 27 22.56 9.92 -12.41
C ALA A 27 22.89 9.71 -10.93
N THR A 28 22.48 8.59 -10.33
CA THR A 28 22.67 8.30 -8.91
C THR A 28 24.15 8.06 -8.62
N ALA A 29 24.81 7.16 -9.37
CA ALA A 29 26.24 6.92 -9.24
C ALA A 29 27.06 8.19 -9.51
N SER A 30 26.63 9.00 -10.47
CA SER A 30 27.23 10.28 -10.80
C SER A 30 27.02 11.38 -9.75
N CYS A 31 26.14 11.20 -8.77
CA CYS A 31 26.03 12.06 -7.60
C CYS A 31 26.81 11.49 -6.40
N LEU A 32 26.77 10.17 -6.20
CA LEU A 32 27.46 9.50 -5.09
C LEU A 32 28.99 9.58 -5.22
N GLY A 33 29.51 9.38 -6.44
CA GLY A 33 30.95 9.27 -6.70
C GLY A 33 31.55 7.95 -6.25
N PRO A 34 32.85 7.75 -6.51
CA PRO A 34 33.55 6.52 -6.16
C PRO A 34 33.35 6.21 -4.67
N LYS A 35 32.77 5.05 -4.35
CA LYS A 35 32.46 4.63 -2.98
C LYS A 35 31.66 5.66 -2.15
N GLY A 36 30.85 6.52 -2.80
CA GLY A 36 30.02 7.51 -2.12
C GLY A 36 30.77 8.75 -1.58
N VAL A 37 32.04 8.97 -1.97
CA VAL A 37 32.86 10.05 -1.38
C VAL A 37 32.23 11.44 -1.50
N ARG A 38 31.50 11.73 -2.59
CA ARG A 38 30.88 13.05 -2.77
C ARG A 38 29.72 13.28 -1.82
N ILE A 39 28.84 12.28 -1.68
CA ILE A 39 27.70 12.39 -0.77
C ILE A 39 28.17 12.43 0.69
N GLU A 40 29.20 11.66 1.04
CA GLU A 40 29.78 11.67 2.39
C GLU A 40 30.39 13.02 2.77
N SER A 41 30.96 13.76 1.82
CA SER A 41 31.44 15.13 2.08
C SER A 41 30.27 16.05 2.48
N ILE A 42 29.17 16.00 1.72
CA ILE A 42 27.97 16.81 2.00
C ILE A 42 27.35 16.40 3.33
N ARG A 43 27.26 15.10 3.63
CA ARG A 43 26.76 14.61 4.92
C ARG A 43 27.56 15.17 6.09
N LYS A 44 28.90 15.26 5.97
CA LYS A 44 29.76 15.86 6.99
C LYS A 44 29.47 17.35 7.19
N GLU A 45 29.31 18.10 6.10
CA GLU A 45 28.93 19.52 6.15
C GLU A 45 27.53 19.74 6.74
N LEU A 46 26.64 18.76 6.59
CA LEU A 46 25.29 18.76 7.16
C LEU A 46 25.21 18.05 8.53
N ASN A 47 26.33 17.98 9.27
CA ASN A 47 26.40 17.41 10.63
C ASN A 47 25.85 15.99 10.75
N GLY A 48 26.06 15.16 9.73
CA GLY A 48 25.66 13.74 9.73
C GLY A 48 24.26 13.47 9.21
N GLU A 49 23.55 14.47 8.69
CA GLU A 49 22.26 14.30 8.00
C GLU A 49 22.33 13.12 7.00
N LEU A 50 21.34 12.23 6.99
CA LEU A 50 21.27 11.14 6.02
C LEU A 50 20.84 11.71 4.66
N ILE A 51 21.51 11.33 3.57
CA ILE A 51 21.14 11.82 2.24
C ILE A 51 20.95 10.62 1.32
N ASP A 52 19.73 10.43 0.84
CA ASP A 52 19.42 9.46 -0.18
C ASP A 52 19.39 10.15 -1.55
N VAL A 53 20.26 9.71 -2.45
CA VAL A 53 20.14 10.07 -3.87
C VAL A 53 19.41 8.93 -4.55
N VAL A 54 18.26 9.21 -5.15
CA VAL A 54 17.40 8.21 -5.77
C VAL A 54 17.20 8.53 -7.25
N SER A 55 17.08 7.49 -8.07
CA SER A 55 16.76 7.67 -9.50
C SER A 55 15.33 8.15 -9.65
N TRP A 56 15.13 9.26 -10.35
CA TRP A 56 13.80 9.72 -10.74
C TRP A 56 13.30 8.93 -11.94
N ASP A 57 12.02 8.54 -11.91
CA ASP A 57 11.34 7.89 -13.02
C ASP A 57 9.98 8.55 -13.26
N SER A 58 9.51 8.50 -14.51
CA SER A 58 8.17 8.96 -14.88
C SER A 58 7.06 7.99 -14.47
N SER A 59 7.37 6.70 -14.31
CA SER A 59 6.46 5.72 -13.71
C SER A 59 6.38 6.00 -12.20
N PRO A 60 5.16 6.27 -11.67
CA PRO A 60 4.99 6.50 -10.24
C PRO A 60 5.40 5.28 -9.41
N GLU A 61 5.12 4.06 -9.89
CA GLU A 61 5.51 2.82 -9.22
C GLU A 61 7.03 2.75 -9.04
N GLN A 62 7.77 3.01 -10.11
CA GLN A 62 9.22 2.97 -10.10
C GLN A 62 9.80 4.10 -9.24
N LEU A 63 9.26 5.31 -9.33
CA LEU A 63 9.69 6.44 -8.50
C LEU A 63 9.43 6.18 -7.00
N ILE A 64 8.28 5.59 -6.65
CA ILE A 64 7.95 5.22 -5.27
C ILE A 64 8.90 4.14 -4.75
N ALA A 65 9.15 3.10 -5.54
CA ALA A 65 10.11 2.05 -5.17
C ALA A 65 11.51 2.64 -4.94
N ASN A 66 11.98 3.50 -5.85
CA ASN A 66 13.27 4.19 -5.73
C ASN A 66 13.31 5.09 -4.49
N ALA A 67 12.24 5.82 -4.20
CA ALA A 67 12.15 6.73 -3.07
C ALA A 67 12.16 6.01 -1.72
N ILE A 68 11.55 4.82 -1.62
CA ILE A 68 11.56 3.99 -0.41
C ILE A 68 12.88 3.24 -0.25
N GLY A 69 13.41 2.70 -1.34
CA GLY A 69 14.57 1.82 -1.42
C GLY A 69 14.22 0.62 -2.30
N MET A 70 14.75 0.55 -3.53
CA MET A 70 14.36 -0.46 -4.52
C MET A 70 14.56 -1.90 -4.03
N ASP A 71 15.65 -2.12 -3.30
CA ASP A 71 16.10 -3.36 -2.68
C ASP A 71 15.24 -3.78 -1.47
N VAL A 72 14.41 -2.88 -0.95
CA VAL A 72 13.51 -3.11 0.18
C VAL A 72 12.07 -3.39 -0.29
N VAL A 73 11.71 -2.95 -1.49
CA VAL A 73 10.35 -3.02 -2.03
C VAL A 73 10.14 -4.27 -2.87
N GLU A 74 9.11 -5.05 -2.56
CA GLU A 74 8.72 -6.22 -3.34
C GLU A 74 7.68 -5.85 -4.40
N LYS A 75 6.67 -5.06 -4.04
CA LYS A 75 5.57 -4.64 -4.92
C LYS A 75 5.07 -3.24 -4.56
N VAL A 76 4.56 -2.52 -5.55
CA VAL A 76 3.85 -1.25 -5.38
C VAL A 76 2.50 -1.35 -6.07
N TYR A 77 1.42 -1.11 -5.32
CA TYR A 77 0.06 -1.04 -5.83
C TYR A 77 -0.42 0.41 -5.79
N LEU A 78 -0.73 0.97 -6.96
CA LEU A 78 -1.36 2.29 -7.05
C LEU A 78 -2.87 2.19 -6.91
N ALA A 79 -3.48 3.15 -6.23
CA ALA A 79 -4.92 3.32 -6.25
C ALA A 79 -5.40 3.74 -7.64
N GLN A 80 -6.59 3.28 -8.03
CA GLN A 80 -7.23 3.72 -9.29
C GLN A 80 -7.59 5.21 -9.30
N ARG A 81 -7.73 5.83 -8.12
CA ARG A 81 -8.09 7.25 -7.97
C ARG A 81 -7.29 7.87 -6.82
N GLY A 82 -6.74 9.05 -7.08
CA GLY A 82 -5.93 9.81 -6.14
C GLY A 82 -4.49 9.30 -6.02
N ASN A 83 -3.62 10.14 -5.46
CA ASN A 83 -2.21 9.79 -5.28
C ASN A 83 -2.03 8.99 -3.99
N PHE A 84 -2.42 7.72 -4.02
CA PHE A 84 -2.24 6.78 -2.92
C PHE A 84 -1.63 5.49 -3.43
N ALA A 85 -0.67 4.95 -2.69
CA ALA A 85 0.00 3.70 -3.02
C ALA A 85 0.20 2.83 -1.78
N ARG A 86 0.07 1.51 -1.98
CA ARG A 86 0.38 0.48 -0.99
C ARG A 86 1.63 -0.24 -1.42
N ILE A 87 2.60 -0.33 -0.52
CA ILE A 87 3.92 -0.90 -0.79
C ILE A 87 4.04 -2.19 0.02
N ILE A 88 4.43 -3.27 -0.64
CA ILE A 88 4.71 -4.54 0.02
C ILE A 88 6.21 -4.67 0.21
N VAL A 89 6.59 -5.09 1.41
CA VAL A 89 7.97 -5.36 1.83
C VAL A 89 8.00 -6.63 2.66
N SER A 90 9.18 -7.27 2.73
CA SER A 90 9.40 -8.36 3.66
C SER A 90 9.37 -7.88 5.12
N GLU A 91 9.08 -8.79 6.05
CA GLU A 91 8.94 -8.47 7.48
C GLU A 91 10.24 -7.89 8.08
N GLU A 92 11.38 -8.44 7.67
CA GLU A 92 12.73 -7.97 8.02
C GLU A 92 13.00 -6.53 7.54
N ASN A 93 12.43 -6.14 6.38
CA ASN A 93 12.67 -4.85 5.76
C ASN A 93 11.61 -3.80 6.12
N LYS A 94 10.50 -4.17 6.77
CA LYS A 94 9.41 -3.24 7.11
C LYS A 94 9.88 -2.03 7.92
N ASN A 95 10.70 -2.28 8.94
CA ASN A 95 11.23 -1.19 9.78
C ASN A 95 12.19 -0.27 8.99
N LEU A 96 12.95 -0.84 8.05
CA LEU A 96 13.85 -0.07 7.19
C LEU A 96 13.06 0.81 6.21
N ALA A 97 12.02 0.23 5.58
CA ALA A 97 11.12 0.91 4.66
C ALA A 97 10.42 2.11 5.31
N ILE A 98 9.90 1.93 6.53
CA ILE A 98 9.28 3.01 7.32
C ILE A 98 10.35 4.03 7.76
N GLY A 99 11.50 3.53 8.19
CA GLY A 99 12.60 4.30 8.75
C GLY A 99 12.33 4.79 10.17
N LYS A 100 13.38 5.24 10.86
CA LYS A 100 13.28 5.77 12.24
C LYS A 100 12.22 6.88 12.30
N GLN A 101 11.23 6.74 13.20
CA GLN A 101 10.09 7.66 13.34
C GLN A 101 9.29 7.90 12.04
N GLY A 102 9.28 6.95 11.10
CA GLY A 102 8.56 7.08 9.82
C GLY A 102 9.18 8.10 8.86
N LYS A 103 10.42 8.54 9.10
CA LYS A 103 11.05 9.61 8.29
C LYS A 103 11.33 9.18 6.86
N ASN A 104 11.63 7.90 6.62
CA ASN A 104 11.90 7.42 5.26
C ASN A 104 10.63 7.49 4.41
N VAL A 105 9.55 6.84 4.87
CA VAL A 105 8.26 6.82 4.18
C VAL A 105 7.65 8.22 4.07
N LYS A 106 7.78 9.07 5.09
CA LYS A 106 7.26 10.45 5.06
C LYS A 106 7.97 11.33 4.03
N LEU A 107 9.29 11.19 3.90
CA LEU A 107 10.03 11.91 2.87
C LEU A 107 9.76 11.31 1.49
N ALA A 108 9.68 9.99 1.35
CA ALA A 108 9.31 9.34 0.09
C ALA A 108 7.93 9.83 -0.39
N ALA A 109 6.94 9.87 0.50
CA ALA A 109 5.60 10.37 0.21
C ALA A 109 5.60 11.81 -0.30
N LYS A 110 6.43 12.68 0.29
CA LYS A 110 6.60 14.07 -0.18
C LYS A 110 7.31 14.13 -1.52
N LEU A 111 8.34 13.31 -1.73
CA LEU A 111 9.14 13.30 -2.96
C LEU A 111 8.30 12.86 -4.16
N THR A 112 7.41 11.89 -3.97
CA THR A 112 6.59 11.32 -5.04
C THR A 112 5.24 12.02 -5.20
N ASP A 113 4.83 12.84 -4.24
CA ASP A 113 3.47 13.38 -4.11
C ASP A 113 2.38 12.29 -3.96
N TYR A 114 2.72 11.17 -3.32
CA TYR A 114 1.80 10.09 -2.97
C TYR A 114 1.66 9.92 -1.46
N LYS A 115 0.46 9.55 -1.01
CA LYS A 115 0.27 8.92 0.29
C LYS A 115 0.72 7.47 0.21
N LEU A 116 1.60 7.05 1.12
CA LEU A 116 2.25 5.75 1.07
C LEU A 116 1.95 4.96 2.34
N ASP A 117 1.36 3.78 2.18
CA ASP A 117 1.21 2.79 3.24
C ASP A 117 2.13 1.59 2.97
N ILE A 118 2.76 1.08 4.02
CA ILE A 118 3.72 -0.03 3.95
C ILE A 118 3.14 -1.22 4.71
N PHE A 119 3.09 -2.37 4.04
CA PHE A 119 2.56 -3.62 4.57
C PHE A 119 3.54 -4.77 4.34
N THR A 120 3.48 -5.79 5.18
CA THR A 120 3.88 -7.14 4.78
C THR A 120 2.77 -7.77 3.92
N GLU A 121 3.09 -8.81 3.14
CA GLU A 121 2.07 -9.50 2.32
C GLU A 121 0.87 -10.00 3.19
N PRO A 122 1.06 -10.60 4.39
CA PRO A 122 -0.06 -10.97 5.26
C PRO A 122 -0.93 -9.79 5.71
N GLU A 123 -0.32 -8.67 6.12
CA GLU A 123 -1.05 -7.48 6.56
C GLU A 123 -1.84 -6.86 5.41
N PHE A 124 -1.28 -6.89 4.21
CA PHE A 124 -1.97 -6.42 3.01
C PHE A 124 -3.18 -7.29 2.69
N GLU A 125 -3.05 -8.62 2.71
CA GLU A 125 -4.18 -9.51 2.44
C GLU A 125 -5.28 -9.35 3.49
N GLU A 126 -4.91 -9.24 4.77
CA GLU A 126 -5.85 -8.93 5.84
C GLU A 126 -6.57 -7.61 5.56
N LYS A 127 -5.83 -6.54 5.23
CA LYS A 127 -6.42 -5.23 4.92
C LYS A 127 -7.39 -5.27 3.75
N ILE A 128 -7.01 -5.96 2.66
CA ILE A 128 -7.87 -6.13 1.48
C ILE A 128 -9.10 -6.98 1.83
N SER A 129 -8.97 -7.99 2.70
CA SER A 129 -10.09 -8.77 3.19
C SER A 129 -11.08 -7.92 4.00
N GLU A 130 -10.59 -7.06 4.89
CA GLU A 130 -11.41 -6.11 5.66
C GLU A 130 -12.13 -5.12 4.74
N GLU A 131 -11.41 -4.54 3.78
CA GLU A 131 -11.98 -3.58 2.82
C GLU A 131 -13.06 -4.22 1.94
N ARG A 132 -12.85 -5.48 1.51
CA ARG A 132 -13.87 -6.27 0.83
C ARG A 132 -15.10 -6.48 1.71
N ARG A 133 -14.92 -6.80 3.00
CA ARG A 133 -16.05 -6.98 3.93
C ARG A 133 -16.86 -5.70 4.13
N ILE A 134 -16.20 -4.54 4.15
CA ILE A 134 -16.85 -3.23 4.28
C ILE A 134 -17.57 -2.84 2.98
N THR A 135 -16.93 -3.04 1.83
CA THR A 135 -17.47 -2.63 0.52
C THR A 135 -18.59 -3.55 0.03
N SER A 136 -18.56 -4.82 0.43
CA SER A 136 -19.59 -5.81 0.13
C SER A 136 -20.38 -6.11 1.40
N HIS A 137 -21.01 -5.11 2.01
CA HIS A 137 -21.77 -5.34 3.22
C HIS A 137 -22.97 -6.24 2.91
N VAL A 138 -23.27 -7.21 3.79
CA VAL A 138 -24.39 -8.14 3.56
C VAL A 138 -25.75 -7.42 3.38
N SER A 139 -25.86 -6.20 3.90
CA SER A 139 -27.03 -5.33 3.73
C SER A 139 -27.23 -4.79 2.31
N ASP A 140 -26.18 -4.78 1.48
CA ASP A 140 -26.25 -4.32 0.08
C ASP A 140 -26.67 -5.46 -0.87
N LEU A 141 -26.78 -6.69 -0.35
CA LEU A 141 -27.14 -7.87 -1.12
C LEU A 141 -28.64 -7.89 -1.45
N ASP A 142 -28.98 -8.12 -2.71
CA ASP A 142 -30.37 -8.21 -3.13
C ASP A 142 -31.09 -9.38 -2.44
N GLY A 143 -32.27 -9.10 -1.88
CA GLY A 143 -33.04 -10.02 -1.04
C GLY A 143 -32.75 -9.95 0.46
N VAL A 144 -31.82 -9.11 0.91
CA VAL A 144 -31.57 -8.88 2.35
C VAL A 144 -32.45 -7.74 2.88
N THR A 145 -33.38 -8.10 3.76
CA THR A 145 -34.17 -7.11 4.54
C THR A 145 -33.43 -6.74 5.83
N PRO A 146 -33.77 -5.62 6.51
CA PRO A 146 -33.12 -5.24 7.77
C PRO A 146 -33.15 -6.34 8.85
N LYS A 147 -34.23 -7.13 8.91
CA LYS A 147 -34.35 -8.26 9.83
C LYS A 147 -33.41 -9.41 9.47
N ILE A 148 -33.28 -9.72 8.18
CA ILE A 148 -32.36 -10.75 7.68
C ILE A 148 -30.90 -10.29 7.90
N ALA A 149 -30.60 -9.03 7.62
CA ALA A 149 -29.28 -8.45 7.86
C ALA A 149 -28.86 -8.57 9.33
N GLN A 150 -29.79 -8.34 10.27
CA GLN A 150 -29.53 -8.49 11.69
C GLN A 150 -29.22 -9.95 12.07
N ILE A 151 -30.04 -10.91 11.61
CA ILE A 151 -29.80 -12.34 11.87
C ILE A 151 -28.44 -12.77 11.31
N LEU A 152 -28.11 -12.36 10.08
CA LEU A 152 -26.83 -12.66 9.45
C LEU A 152 -25.66 -12.06 10.26
N LYS A 153 -25.75 -10.79 10.67
CA LYS A 153 -24.74 -10.13 11.50
C LYS A 153 -24.55 -10.81 12.86
N GLU A 154 -25.63 -11.18 13.55
CA GLU A 154 -25.59 -11.86 14.85
C GLU A 154 -24.87 -13.20 14.79
N HIS A 155 -24.86 -13.84 13.61
CA HIS A 155 -24.18 -15.11 13.37
C HIS A 155 -22.85 -14.96 12.61
N GLY A 156 -22.32 -13.73 12.52
CA GLY A 156 -20.99 -13.46 11.95
C GLY A 156 -20.94 -13.28 10.43
N TYR A 157 -22.06 -13.36 9.72
CA TYR A 157 -22.15 -13.07 8.29
C TYR A 157 -22.31 -11.56 8.09
N THR A 158 -21.20 -10.87 7.87
CA THR A 158 -21.18 -9.40 7.80
C THR A 158 -20.97 -8.89 6.37
N SER A 159 -20.49 -9.74 5.48
CA SER A 159 -20.20 -9.42 4.09
C SER A 159 -20.87 -10.38 3.10
N VAL A 160 -21.00 -9.93 1.85
CA VAL A 160 -21.47 -10.77 0.73
C VAL A 160 -20.52 -11.94 0.51
N GLN A 161 -19.22 -11.76 0.77
CA GLN A 161 -18.23 -12.84 0.67
C GLN A 161 -18.48 -13.95 1.71
N ASP A 162 -18.94 -13.61 2.92
CA ASP A 162 -19.29 -14.62 3.94
C ASP A 162 -20.47 -15.47 3.46
N ILE A 163 -21.46 -14.85 2.82
CA ILE A 163 -22.61 -15.52 2.19
C ILE A 163 -22.18 -16.36 0.99
N TYR A 164 -21.24 -15.86 0.18
CA TYR A 164 -20.70 -16.58 -0.96
C TYR A 164 -19.90 -17.81 -0.53
N SER A 165 -19.20 -17.73 0.61
CA SER A 165 -18.32 -18.81 1.09
C SER A 165 -19.08 -19.88 1.89
N SER A 166 -20.21 -19.53 2.49
CA SER A 166 -21.03 -20.46 3.29
C SER A 166 -21.77 -21.50 2.46
N THR A 167 -22.40 -22.49 3.09
CA THR A 167 -23.32 -23.43 2.42
C THR A 167 -24.77 -22.98 2.56
N VAL A 168 -25.65 -23.45 1.66
CA VAL A 168 -27.09 -23.20 1.79
C VAL A 168 -27.63 -23.78 3.10
N GLU A 169 -27.07 -24.91 3.55
CA GLU A 169 -27.44 -25.60 4.79
C GLU A 169 -27.07 -24.77 6.02
N GLU A 170 -25.84 -24.21 6.06
CA GLU A 170 -25.42 -23.29 7.12
C GLU A 170 -26.34 -22.08 7.24
N LEU A 171 -26.73 -21.48 6.12
CA LEU A 171 -27.66 -20.34 6.11
C LEU A 171 -29.09 -20.74 6.53
N CYS A 172 -29.52 -21.98 6.26
CA CYS A 172 -30.83 -22.49 6.70
C CYS A 172 -30.87 -22.80 8.19
N ASN A 173 -29.73 -23.07 8.82
CA ASN A 173 -29.65 -23.33 10.26
C ASN A 173 -29.82 -22.06 11.10
N LEU A 174 -29.83 -20.89 10.47
CA LEU A 174 -30.06 -19.61 11.12
C LEU A 174 -31.56 -19.40 11.36
N GLU A 175 -31.95 -19.16 12.62
CA GLU A 175 -33.34 -18.94 12.98
C GLU A 175 -33.92 -17.72 12.22
N GLY A 176 -34.96 -17.96 11.42
CA GLY A 176 -35.61 -16.93 10.61
C GLY A 176 -35.20 -16.91 9.13
N LEU A 177 -34.29 -17.78 8.68
CA LEU A 177 -33.89 -17.94 7.28
C LEU A 177 -34.41 -19.26 6.70
N GLY A 178 -35.39 -19.16 5.79
CA GLY A 178 -35.91 -20.33 5.06
C GLY A 178 -35.05 -20.73 3.86
N LYS A 179 -35.19 -21.98 3.41
CA LYS A 179 -34.44 -22.55 2.27
C LYS A 179 -34.49 -21.72 0.98
N LYS A 180 -35.65 -21.15 0.65
CA LYS A 180 -35.79 -20.27 -0.53
C LYS A 180 -34.99 -18.97 -0.39
N THR A 181 -34.96 -18.40 0.81
CA THR A 181 -34.20 -17.18 1.10
C THR A 181 -32.71 -17.47 1.04
N ALA A 182 -32.24 -18.54 1.69
CA ALA A 182 -30.84 -18.96 1.65
C ALA A 182 -30.34 -19.19 0.22
N GLN A 183 -31.14 -19.84 -0.64
CA GLN A 183 -30.82 -20.03 -2.06
C GLN A 183 -30.71 -18.70 -2.82
N LYS A 184 -31.67 -17.78 -2.61
CA LYS A 184 -31.61 -16.44 -3.22
C LYS A 184 -30.39 -15.65 -2.78
N LEU A 185 -30.06 -15.65 -1.49
CA LEU A 185 -28.87 -14.96 -0.97
C LEU A 185 -27.59 -15.51 -1.61
N LYS A 186 -27.50 -16.83 -1.75
CA LYS A 186 -26.38 -17.49 -2.46
C LYS A 186 -26.31 -17.12 -3.93
N GLU A 187 -27.45 -17.00 -4.59
CA GLU A 187 -27.52 -16.61 -6.00
C GLU A 187 -27.13 -15.14 -6.16
N SER A 188 -27.71 -14.23 -5.38
CA SER A 188 -27.33 -12.81 -5.36
C SER A 188 -25.84 -12.63 -5.07
N ALA A 189 -25.28 -13.40 -4.12
CA ALA A 189 -23.87 -13.30 -3.75
C ALA A 189 -22.91 -13.80 -4.85
N LYS A 190 -23.37 -14.60 -5.81
CA LYS A 190 -22.56 -15.01 -6.98
C LYS A 190 -22.42 -13.91 -8.02
N TYR A 191 -23.36 -12.96 -8.06
CA TYR A 191 -23.46 -11.93 -9.10
C TYR A 191 -23.14 -10.52 -8.58
N PHE A 192 -22.79 -10.40 -7.30
CA PHE A 192 -22.36 -9.16 -6.64
C PHE A 192 -20.85 -9.01 -6.75
#